data_AF-A0A6J4KZA4-F1
#
_entry.id   AF-A0A6J4KZA4-F1
#
_cell.length_a   1.000
_cell.length_b   1.000
_cell.length_c   1.000
_cell.angle_alpha   90.00
_cell.angle_beta   90.00
_cell.angle_gamma   90.00
#
_symmetry.space_group_name_H-M   'P 1'
#
loop_
_entity.id
_entity.type
_entity.pdbx_description
1 polymer ?
#
loop_
_entity_poly.entity_id
_entity_poly.type
_entity_poly.pdbx_seq_one_letter_code
_entity_poly.pdbx_strand_id
1 'polypeptide(L)' 'MSDGQVSLRHFTEDDIDPVREMCADPVFARWTGVPQPYTRDDARRFIRDVVPAGWGDGGFRAWAVDAVDPDGRT' A
#
# COMPACT_ATOMS: atom_id res chain seq x y z
N MET A 1 1.16 9.98 -11.58
CA MET A 1 1.52 9.61 -12.97
C MET A 1 0.51 8.58 -13.44
N SER A 2 0.05 8.62 -14.69
CA SER A 2 -0.88 7.60 -15.22
C SER A 2 -0.56 7.29 -16.67
N ASP A 3 -0.85 6.06 -17.10
CA ASP A 3 -0.77 5.62 -18.50
C ASP A 3 -2.16 5.51 -19.18
N GLY A 4 -3.23 5.89 -18.49
CA GLY A 4 -4.62 5.81 -18.96
C GLY A 4 -5.41 4.61 -18.43
N GLN A 5 -4.75 3.61 -17.82
CA GLN A 5 -5.42 2.47 -17.17
C GLN A 5 -4.99 2.33 -15.71
N VAL A 6 -3.73 2.61 -15.43
CA VAL A 6 -3.13 2.57 -14.10
C VAL A 6 -2.68 3.97 -13.73
N SER A 7 -2.82 4.33 -12.45
CA SER A 7 -2.26 5.53 -11.88
C SER A 7 -1.40 5.23 -10.67
N LEU A 8 -0.27 5.91 -10.59
CA LEU A 8 0.64 5.91 -9.46
C LEU A 8 0.54 7.26 -8.74
N ARG A 9 0.26 7.21 -7.44
CA ARG A 9 0.16 8.37 -6.57
C ARG A 9 0.85 8.13 -5.23
N HIS A 10 1.01 9.19 -4.46
CA HIS A 10 1.38 9.05 -3.06
C HIS A 10 0.25 8.38 -2.28
N PHE A 11 0.63 7.65 -1.24
CA PHE A 11 -0.31 7.18 -0.24
C PHE A 11 -0.96 8.36 0.48
N THR A 12 -2.21 8.16 0.85
CA THR A 12 -3.08 9.07 1.61
C THR A 12 -3.68 8.31 2.79
N GLU A 13 -4.36 9.01 3.70
CA GLU A 13 -4.99 8.34 4.84
C GLU A 13 -6.11 7.37 4.44
N ASP A 14 -6.73 7.58 3.26
CA ASP A 14 -7.77 6.71 2.73
C ASP A 14 -7.23 5.32 2.35
N ASP A 15 -5.91 5.18 2.18
CA ASP A 15 -5.27 3.91 1.86
C ASP A 15 -5.01 3.03 3.11
N ILE A 16 -5.28 3.53 4.33
CA ILE A 16 -5.01 2.78 5.57
C ILE A 16 -5.77 1.46 5.61
N ASP A 17 -7.05 1.48 5.28
CA ASP A 17 -7.88 0.27 5.31
C ASP A 17 -7.56 -0.71 4.17
N PRO A 18 -7.44 -0.27 2.90
CA PRO A 18 -6.98 -1.14 1.81
C PRO A 18 -5.62 -1.78 2.08
N VAL A 19 -4.64 -1.01 2.60
CA VAL A 19 -3.32 -1.56 2.96
C VAL A 19 -3.44 -2.58 4.08
N ARG A 20 -4.24 -2.29 5.13
CA ARG A 20 -4.47 -3.24 6.21
C ARG A 20 -5.09 -4.53 5.70
N GLU A 21 -6.09 -4.43 4.82
CA GLU A 21 -6.77 -5.58 4.23
C GLU A 21 -5.81 -6.45 3.44
N MET A 22 -5.08 -5.84 2.50
CA MET A 22 -4.07 -6.54 1.69
C MET A 22 -2.99 -7.19 2.57
N CYS A 23 -2.45 -6.48 3.56
CA CYS A 23 -1.40 -7.02 4.42
C CYS A 23 -1.91 -8.05 5.44
N ALA A 24 -3.20 -8.04 5.77
CA ALA A 24 -3.81 -9.07 6.63
C ALA A 24 -4.18 -10.35 5.85
N ASP A 25 -4.19 -10.33 4.52
CA ASP A 25 -4.42 -11.51 3.69
C ASP A 25 -3.27 -12.52 3.89
N PRO A 26 -3.56 -13.77 4.34
CA PRO A 26 -2.55 -14.82 4.47
C PRO A 26 -1.79 -15.14 3.19
N VAL A 27 -2.42 -15.00 2.02
CA VAL A 27 -1.79 -15.22 0.71
C VAL A 27 -0.73 -14.15 0.47
N PHE A 28 -1.04 -12.89 0.73
CA PHE A 28 -0.09 -11.79 0.61
C PHE A 28 1.06 -11.92 1.62
N ALA A 29 0.73 -12.22 2.88
CA ALA A 29 1.70 -12.35 3.97
C ALA A 29 2.72 -13.46 3.72
N ARG A 30 2.30 -14.56 3.08
CA ARG A 30 3.19 -15.67 2.70
C ARG A 30 4.37 -15.23 1.84
N TRP A 31 4.24 -14.17 1.04
CA TRP A 31 5.25 -13.77 0.04
C TRP A 31 5.99 -12.47 0.38
N THR A 32 5.50 -11.64 1.29
CA THR A 32 6.03 -10.29 1.52
C THR A 32 6.73 -10.10 2.87
N GLY A 33 6.57 -11.03 3.79
CA GLY A 33 7.19 -10.95 5.12
C GLY A 33 6.64 -9.84 6.02
N VAL A 34 5.47 -9.28 5.68
CA VAL A 34 4.78 -8.31 6.55
C VAL A 34 4.43 -8.96 7.90
N PRO A 35 4.53 -8.22 9.01
CA PRO A 35 4.27 -8.76 10.34
C PRO A 35 2.82 -9.24 10.47
N GLN A 36 2.60 -10.31 11.23
CA GLN A 36 1.27 -10.86 11.52
C GLN A 36 1.04 -10.97 13.04
N PRO A 37 -0.16 -10.60 13.55
CA PRO A 37 -1.29 -10.03 12.80
C PRO A 37 -1.01 -8.59 12.33
N TYR A 38 -1.36 -8.26 11.09
CA TYR A 38 -1.20 -6.90 10.56
C TYR A 38 -2.38 -6.01 10.99
N THR A 39 -2.10 -5.00 11.83
CA THR A 39 -3.13 -4.15 12.42
C THR A 39 -3.39 -2.88 11.61
N ARG A 40 -4.49 -2.18 11.91
CA ARG A 40 -4.75 -0.85 11.32
C ARG A 40 -3.66 0.16 11.69
N ASP A 41 -3.11 0.08 12.89
CA ASP A 41 -2.02 0.95 13.33
C ASP A 41 -0.73 0.68 12.57
N ASP A 42 -0.46 -0.57 12.19
CA ASP A 42 0.67 -0.91 11.31
C ASP A 42 0.52 -0.26 9.94
N ALA A 43 -0.67 -0.33 9.33
CA ALA A 43 -0.98 0.33 8.07
C ALA A 43 -0.84 1.87 8.18
N ARG A 44 -1.37 2.44 9.27
CA ARG A 44 -1.25 3.88 9.55
C ARG A 44 0.21 4.31 9.69
N ARG A 45 1.03 3.56 10.43
CA ARG A 45 2.47 3.81 10.57
C ARG A 45 3.20 3.69 9.25
N PHE A 46 2.86 2.68 8.43
CA PHE A 46 3.45 2.51 7.12
C PHE A 46 3.21 3.74 6.23
N ILE A 47 1.96 4.20 6.15
CA ILE A 47 1.57 5.34 5.31
C ILE A 47 2.11 6.68 5.83
N ARG A 48 2.05 6.93 7.13
CA ARG A 48 2.39 8.24 7.71
C ARG A 48 3.87 8.42 8.01
N ASP A 49 4.57 7.33 8.31
CA ASP A 49 5.93 7.41 8.84
C ASP A 49 6.94 6.72 7.92
N VAL A 50 6.72 5.45 7.58
CA VAL A 50 7.69 4.64 6.82
C VAL A 50 7.83 5.13 5.38
N VAL A 51 6.72 5.33 4.69
CA VAL A 51 6.73 5.78 3.29
C VAL A 51 7.36 7.18 3.19
N PRO A 52 6.91 8.22 3.94
CA PRO A 52 7.51 9.55 3.85
C PRO A 52 8.99 9.57 4.23
N ALA A 53 9.42 8.82 5.24
CA ALA A 53 10.82 8.72 5.63
C ALA A 53 11.68 8.16 4.47
N GLY A 54 11.25 7.05 3.86
CA GLY A 54 11.93 6.46 2.71
C GLY A 54 12.05 7.43 1.54
N TRP A 55 11.00 8.20 1.25
CA TRP A 55 11.04 9.25 0.24
C TRP A 55 12.04 10.37 0.56
N GLY A 56 12.17 10.76 1.83
CA GLY A 56 13.04 11.85 2.27
C GLY A 56 14.52 11.49 2.34
N ASP A 57 14.87 10.24 2.66
CA ASP A 57 16.25 9.80 2.91
C ASP A 57 16.93 9.12 1.72
N GLY A 58 16.21 8.92 0.60
CA GLY A 58 16.76 8.19 -0.56
C GLY A 58 16.60 6.67 -0.50
N GLY A 59 15.93 6.15 0.53
CA GLY A 59 15.68 4.73 0.74
C GLY A 59 14.50 4.16 -0.05
N PHE A 60 13.60 3.44 0.63
CA PHE A 60 12.47 2.76 0.00
C PHE A 60 11.47 3.74 -0.65
N ARG A 61 10.96 3.40 -1.84
CA ARG A 61 9.96 4.16 -2.59
C ARG A 61 8.70 3.33 -2.78
N ALA A 62 7.60 3.85 -2.25
CA ALA A 62 6.29 3.23 -2.33
C ALA A 62 5.30 4.18 -3.01
N TRP A 63 4.49 3.61 -3.90
CA TRP A 63 3.36 4.27 -4.54
C TRP A 63 2.09 3.49 -4.25
N ALA A 64 0.99 4.21 -4.06
CA ALA A 64 -0.32 3.62 -4.21
C ALA A 64 -0.60 3.46 -5.70
N VAL A 65 -1.15 2.29 -6.06
CA VAL A 65 -1.51 1.92 -7.43
C VAL A 65 -3.02 1.85 -7.50
N ASP A 66 -3.63 2.76 -8.26
CA ASP A 66 -5.04 2.64 -8.62
C ASP A 66 -5.11 2.11 -10.06
N ALA A 67 -5.93 1.09 -10.29
CA ALA A 67 -6.20 0.56 -11.61
C ALA A 67 -7.70 0.34 -11.76
N VAL A 68 -8.21 0.58 -12.97
CA VAL A 68 -9.55 0.09 -13.32
C VAL A 68 -9.41 -1.39 -13.62
N ASP A 69 -10.03 -2.24 -12.81
CA ASP A 69 -10.07 -3.69 -13.10
C ASP A 69 -10.85 -3.88 -14.42
N PRO A 70 -10.21 -4.37 -15.49
CA PRO A 70 -10.87 -4.53 -16.78
C PRO A 70 -11.91 -5.66 -16.80
N ASP A 71 -11.87 -6.56 -15.80
CA ASP A 71 -12.78 -7.68 -15.58
C ASP A 71 -13.84 -7.38 -14.50
N GLY A 72 -13.82 -6.18 -13.91
CA GLY A 72 -14.79 -5.70 -12.93
C GLY A 72 -14.71 -6.38 -11.55
N ARG A 73 -13.57 -6.97 -11.20
CA ARG A 73 -13.38 -7.53 -9.86
C ARG A 73 -12.80 -6.45 -8.94
N THR A 74 -13.65 -5.86 -8.11
CA THR A 74 -13.20 -5.10 -6.92
C THR A 74 -12.50 -6.00 -5.93
#